data_AF-G8ZKJ9-F1
#
_entry.id   AF-G8ZKJ9-F1
#
_cell.length_a   1.000
_cell.length_b   1.000
_cell.length_c   1.000
_cell.angle_alpha   90.00
_cell.angle_beta   90.00
_cell.angle_gamma   90.00
#
_symmetry.space_group_name_H-M   'P 1'
#
loop_
_entity.id
_entity.type
_entity.pdbx_description
1 polymer ?
#
loop_
_entity_poly.entity_id
_entity_poly.type
_entity_poly.pdbx_seq_one_letter_code
_entity_poly.pdbx_strand_id
1 'polypeptide(L)'
;MFEETGIALIVIGIAGVAMNRSRLKQLLSLNLVALGVVLYLIGKGAELGNGPPLKDFPTPVDPIPSVLMLTTLVVDVAVTGLALSFLLEGGK
;
A
#
# COMPACT_ATOMS: atom_id res chain seq x y z
N MET A 1 11.28 8.07 9.18
CA MET A 1 10.80 9.03 8.13
C MET A 1 9.77 8.38 7.23
N PHE A 2 9.99 7.15 6.76
CA PHE A 2 9.00 6.42 5.98
C PHE A 2 7.73 6.07 6.79
N GLU A 3 7.83 5.82 8.09
CA GLU A 3 6.65 5.49 8.91
C GLU A 3 5.67 6.65 9.04
N GLU A 4 6.17 7.84 9.35
CA GLU A 4 5.37 9.06 9.48
C GLU A 4 4.65 9.39 8.16
N THR A 5 5.35 9.26 7.03
CA THR A 5 4.75 9.46 5.70
C THR A 5 3.71 8.37 5.40
N GLY A 6 3.97 7.12 5.79
CA GLY A 6 3.02 6.02 5.64
C GLY A 6 1.73 6.26 6.42
N ILE A 7 1.84 6.70 7.68
CA ILE A 7 0.69 7.07 8.52
C ILE A 7 -0.06 8.25 7.91
N ALA A 8 0.63 9.28 7.45
CA ALA A 8 0.01 10.42 6.78
C ALA A 8 -0.78 9.99 5.53
N LEU A 9 -0.23 9.10 4.70
CA LEU A 9 -0.91 8.56 3.53
C LEU A 9 -2.13 7.72 3.87
N ILE A 10 -2.08 6.91 4.94
CA ILE A 10 -3.25 6.17 5.43
C ILE A 10 -4.37 7.15 5.82
N VAL A 11 -4.05 8.19 6.58
CA VAL A 11 -5.03 9.20 7.01
C VAL A 11 -5.62 9.94 5.81
N ILE A 12 -4.78 10.36 4.86
CA ILE A 12 -5.23 11.03 3.63
C ILE A 12 -6.10 10.11 2.78
N GLY A 13 -5.73 8.83 2.65
CA GLY A 13 -6.51 7.84 1.92
C GLY A 13 -7.89 7.59 2.53
N ILE A 14 -7.96 7.41 3.86
CA ILE A 14 -9.22 7.25 4.59
C ILE A 14 -10.10 8.50 4.41
N ALA A 15 -9.53 9.69 4.58
CA ALA A 15 -10.25 10.95 4.36
C ALA A 15 -10.76 11.06 2.91
N GLY A 16 -9.94 10.66 1.94
CA GLY A 16 -10.32 10.62 0.52
C GLY A 16 -11.49 9.67 0.24
N VAL A 17 -11.55 8.50 0.87
CA VAL A 17 -12.69 7.58 0.72
C VAL A 17 -13.98 8.21 1.27
N ALA A 18 -13.92 8.87 2.43
CA ALA A 18 -15.09 9.46 3.08
C ALA A 18 -15.59 10.76 2.41
N MET A 19 -14.69 11.60 1.93
CA MET A 19 -15.03 12.94 1.41
C MET A 19 -15.42 12.94 -0.07
N ASN A 20 -14.95 11.96 -0.85
CA ASN A 20 -15.20 11.94 -2.29
C ASN A 20 -16.59 11.39 -2.65
N ARG A 21 -17.28 12.08 -3.56
CA ARG A 21 -18.58 11.63 -4.13
C ARG A 21 -18.43 10.67 -5.31
N SER A 22 -17.30 10.71 -6.01
CA SER A 22 -17.05 9.87 -7.18
C SER A 22 -16.45 8.53 -6.77
N ARG A 23 -17.07 7.44 -7.24
CA ARG A 23 -16.59 6.07 -7.03
C ARG A 23 -15.14 5.86 -7.50
N LEU A 24 -14.71 6.54 -8.57
CA LEU A 24 -13.33 6.47 -9.07
C LEU A 24 -12.34 7.11 -8.09
N LYS A 25 -12.67 8.29 -7.53
CA LYS A 25 -11.80 8.95 -6.56
C LYS A 25 -11.74 8.17 -5.25
N GLN A 26 -12.84 7.52 -4.85
CA GLN A 26 -12.84 6.62 -3.69
C GLN A 26 -11.94 5.41 -3.92
N LEU A 27 -11.95 4.81 -5.12
CA LEU A 27 -11.06 3.70 -5.46
C LEU A 27 -9.58 4.09 -5.42
N LEU A 28 -9.23 5.25 -5.98
CA LEU A 28 -7.87 5.80 -5.89
C LEU A 28 -7.47 6.11 -4.44
N SER A 29 -8.41 6.59 -3.62
CA SER A 29 -8.15 6.85 -2.20
C SER A 29 -7.90 5.56 -1.43
N LEU A 30 -8.60 4.47 -1.79
CA LEU A 30 -8.38 3.14 -1.21
C LEU A 30 -6.98 2.58 -1.55
N ASN A 31 -6.53 2.75 -2.79
CA ASN A 31 -5.16 2.41 -3.19
C ASN A 31 -4.12 3.21 -2.37
N LEU A 32 -4.41 4.47 -2.07
CA LEU A 32 -3.55 5.32 -1.23
C LEU A 32 -3.38 4.75 0.19
N VAL A 33 -4.46 4.19 0.76
CA VAL A 33 -4.41 3.52 2.08
C VAL A 33 -3.49 2.31 2.02
N ALA A 34 -3.65 1.45 1.00
CA ALA A 34 -2.81 0.28 0.82
C ALA A 34 -1.31 0.65 0.71
N LEU A 35 -0.99 1.66 -0.10
CA LEU A 35 0.38 2.17 -0.24
C LEU A 35 0.92 2.77 1.06
N GLY A 36 0.09 3.46 1.85
CA GLY A 36 0.49 3.97 3.16
C GLY A 36 0.85 2.85 4.14
N VAL A 37 0.09 1.74 4.15
CA VAL A 37 0.40 0.55 4.95
C VAL A 37 1.70 -0.12 4.49
N VAL A 38 1.91 -0.23 3.18
CA VAL A 38 3.16 -0.75 2.58
C VAL A 38 4.36 0.05 3.07
N LEU A 39 4.29 1.38 2.98
CA LEU A 39 5.37 2.26 3.38
C LEU A 39 5.64 2.22 4.89
N TYR A 40 4.59 2.13 5.70
CA TYR A 40 4.72 2.00 7.15
C TYR A 40 5.45 0.70 7.54
N LEU A 41 5.02 -0.44 6.99
CA LEU A 41 5.60 -1.74 7.33
C LEU A 41 7.04 -1.92 6.80
N ILE A 42 7.32 -1.46 5.58
CA ILE A 42 8.69 -1.45 5.05
C ILE A 42 9.59 -0.52 5.86
N GLY A 43 9.09 0.66 6.23
CA GLY A 43 9.79 1.60 7.11
C GLY A 43 10.20 0.96 8.43
N LYS A 44 9.29 0.20 9.05
CA LYS A 44 9.58 -0.56 10.28
C LYS A 44 10.59 -1.70 10.07
N GLY A 45 10.48 -2.43 8.96
CA GLY A 45 11.44 -3.49 8.61
C GLY A 45 12.86 -2.99 8.34
N ALA A 46 12.99 -1.73 7.91
CA ALA A 46 14.27 -1.08 7.62
C ALA A 46 15.02 -0.59 8.89
N GLU A 47 14.40 -0.58 10.08
CA GLU A 47 15.10 -0.22 11.32
C GLU A 47 16.11 -1.30 11.77
N LEU A 48 15.97 -2.53 11.26
CA LEU A 48 16.74 -3.71 11.68
C LEU A 48 18.01 -3.97 10.85
N GLY A 49 18.17 -3.31 9.69
CA GLY A 49 19.28 -3.52 8.76
C GLY A 49 19.25 -2.54 7.60
N ASN A 50 20.33 -2.45 6.82
CA ASN A 50 20.44 -1.49 5.70
C ASN A 50 20.68 -2.18 4.34
N GLY A 51 20.89 -3.50 4.32
CA GLY A 51 21.11 -4.29 3.12
C GLY A 51 19.83 -4.95 2.61
N PRO A 52 19.76 -5.30 1.32
CA PRO A 52 18.65 -6.09 0.79
C PRO A 52 18.50 -7.41 1.57
N PRO A 53 17.28 -7.99 1.63
CA PRO A 53 16.98 -9.23 2.36
C PRO A 53 17.54 -10.46 1.62
N LEU A 54 18.87 -10.51 1.49
CA LEU A 54 19.64 -11.51 0.77
C LEU A 54 20.76 -12.03 1.68
N LYS A 55 21.04 -13.33 1.60
CA LYS A 55 21.99 -14.02 2.50
C LYS A 55 23.42 -13.48 2.44
N ASP A 56 23.84 -12.93 1.31
CA ASP A 56 25.23 -12.51 1.10
C ASP A 56 25.53 -11.08 1.59
N PHE A 57 24.56 -10.41 2.22
CA PHE A 57 24.74 -9.05 2.71
C PHE A 57 25.05 -9.01 4.21
N PRO A 58 25.94 -8.11 4.66
CA PRO A 58 26.42 -8.08 6.05
C PRO A 58 25.37 -7.63 7.07
N THR A 59 24.33 -6.89 6.66
CA THR A 59 23.24 -6.42 7.54
C THR A 59 21.91 -6.40 6.77
N PRO A 60 21.33 -7.57 6.45
CA PRO A 60 20.08 -7.64 5.70
C PRO A 60 18.91 -7.12 6.53
N VAL A 61 17.98 -6.41 5.90
CA VAL A 61 16.68 -6.05 6.50
C VAL A 61 15.84 -7.29 6.81
N ASP A 62 14.86 -7.14 7.70
CA ASP A 62 13.89 -8.21 7.96
C ASP A 62 13.13 -8.57 6.67
N PRO A 63 13.16 -9.83 6.21
CA PRO A 63 12.43 -10.26 5.02
C PRO A 63 10.91 -10.31 5.24
N ILE A 64 10.43 -10.36 6.50
CA ILE A 64 9.01 -10.57 6.82
C ILE A 64 8.14 -9.45 6.22
N PRO A 65 8.40 -8.15 6.47
CA PRO A 65 7.59 -7.08 5.88
C PRO A 65 7.62 -7.09 4.35
N SER A 66 8.79 -7.36 3.75
CA SER A 66 8.97 -7.35 2.29
C SER A 66 8.08 -8.40 1.60
N VAL A 67 7.99 -9.60 2.17
CA VAL A 67 7.16 -10.68 1.62
C VAL A 67 5.66 -10.39 1.81
N LEU A 68 5.27 -9.90 2.99
CA LEU A 68 3.87 -9.55 3.28
C LEU A 68 3.36 -8.40 2.39
N MET A 69 4.22 -7.44 2.05
CA MET A 69 3.81 -6.34 1.18
C MET A 69 3.68 -6.77 -0.28
N LEU A 70 4.55 -7.65 -0.78
CA LEU A 70 4.44 -8.14 -2.16
C LEU A 70 3.10 -8.85 -2.43
N THR A 71 2.65 -9.69 -1.49
CA THR A 71 1.35 -10.39 -1.63
C THR A 71 0.19 -9.40 -1.55
N THR A 72 0.29 -8.40 -0.68
CA THR A 72 -0.71 -7.33 -0.55
C THR A 72 -0.84 -6.54 -1.85
N LEU A 73 0.27 -6.17 -2.49
CA LEU A 73 0.24 -5.41 -3.75
C LEU A 73 -0.41 -6.18 -4.91
N VAL A 74 -0.20 -7.50 -4.98
CA VAL A 74 -0.86 -8.33 -6.00
C VAL A 74 -2.37 -8.38 -5.78
N VAL A 75 -2.82 -8.53 -4.53
CA VAL A 75 -4.25 -8.52 -4.19
C VAL A 75 -4.86 -7.14 -4.47
N ASP A 76 -4.16 -6.05 -4.14
CA ASP A 76 -4.63 -4.68 -4.37
C ASP A 76 -4.85 -4.36 -5.86
N VAL A 77 -3.92 -4.78 -6.73
CA VAL A 77 -4.08 -4.64 -8.19
C VAL A 77 -5.27 -5.47 -8.70
N ALA A 78 -5.46 -6.69 -8.20
CA ALA A 78 -6.59 -7.54 -8.58
C ALA A 78 -7.94 -6.93 -8.17
N VAL A 79 -8.04 -6.45 -6.93
CA VAL A 79 -9.24 -5.78 -6.40
C VAL A 79 -9.52 -4.48 -7.15
N THR A 80 -8.49 -3.69 -7.45
CA THR A 80 -8.62 -2.46 -8.24
C THR A 80 -9.10 -2.74 -9.66
N GLY A 81 -8.57 -3.78 -10.31
CA GLY A 81 -9.06 -4.23 -11.62
C GLY A 81 -10.54 -4.63 -11.60
N LEU A 82 -10.95 -5.38 -10.58
CA LEU A 82 -12.36 -5.75 -10.38
C LEU A 82 -13.25 -4.52 -10.15
N ALA A 83 -12.82 -3.61 -9.27
CA ALA A 83 -13.56 -2.38 -8.97
C ALA A 83 -13.72 -1.50 -10.22
N LEU A 84 -12.66 -1.38 -11.04
CA LEU A 84 -12.72 -0.67 -12.32
C LEU A 84 -13.69 -1.34 -13.30
N SER A 85 -13.73 -2.67 -13.38
CA SER A 85 -14.71 -3.39 -14.20
C SER A 85 -16.15 -3.03 -13.81
N PHE A 86 -16.48 -3.06 -12.52
CA PHE A 86 -17.81 -2.67 -12.03
C PHE A 86 -18.13 -1.19 -12.22
N LEU A 87 -17.13 -0.31 -12.13
CA LEU A 87 -17.26 1.12 -12.44
C LEU A 87 -17.62 1.36 -13.90
N LEU A 88 -17.01 0.61 -14.82
CA LEU A 88 -17.26 0.72 -16.26
C LEU A 88 -18.60 0.08 -16.66
N GLU A 89 -18.95 -1.07 -16.07
CA GLU A 89 -20.19 -1.78 -16.37
C GLU A 89 -21.41 -1.12 -15.75
N GLY A 90 -21.32 -0.65 -14.50
CA GLY A 90 -22.39 0.10 -13.81
C GLY A 90 -22.49 1.57 -14.22
N GLY A 91 -21.83 1.96 -15.32
CA GLY A 91 -21.93 3.28 -15.96
C GLY A 91 -22.88 3.30 -17.18
N LYS A 92 -23.58 2.19 -17.44
CA LYS A 92 -24.74 2.14 -18.34
C LYS A 92 -26.04 2.46 -17.59
#